data_AF-H3GI80-F1
#
_entry.id   AF-H3GI80-F1
#
_cell.length_a   1.000
_cell.length_b   1.000
_cell.length_c   1.000
_cell.angle_alpha   90.00
_cell.angle_beta   90.00
_cell.angle_gamma   90.00
#
_symmetry.space_group_name_H-M   'P 1'
#
loop_
_entity.id
_entity.type
_entity.pdbx_description
1 polymer ?
#
loop_
_entity_poly.entity_id
_entity_poly.type
_entity_poly.pdbx_seq_one_letter_code
_entity_poly.pdbx_strand_id
1 'polypeptide(L)'
;MTGVGTVELDNGQRISVVARPEIILEGTKDGGQTWKAYHFKYKPGDVMSAPRVVAPFHPRLDWQMWFAGLGDYQSSPWLVHFVAKLLEGSPDVKELLDVTRDPFADAPPDAIRAQLYYYDFTRLNTSWNQATPTAKILDNSSDPQWWTRTFAREYLPALERGNPSLAAFVQHHWHEPSAVSKLSPEASALRQWTDRALTWLCRAPWSPVGLALGFVVSKSGVAASFRCWLRRRCVSTKLKLE
;
A
#
# COMPACT_ATOMS: atom_id res chain seq x y z
N MET A 1 15.51 5.12 -14.25
CA MET A 1 14.13 4.77 -14.66
C MET A 1 14.21 4.09 -16.00
N THR A 2 13.98 2.79 -16.05
CA THR A 2 13.84 2.05 -17.31
C THR A 2 12.37 1.65 -17.42
N GLY A 3 11.58 2.55 -17.97
CA GLY A 3 10.20 2.32 -18.38
C GLY A 3 10.01 3.14 -19.65
N VAL A 4 10.02 2.47 -20.79
CA VAL A 4 9.74 3.09 -22.09
C VAL A 4 8.27 2.79 -22.38
N GLY A 5 7.41 3.79 -22.19
CA GLY A 5 6.05 3.76 -22.69
C GLY A 5 6.01 4.44 -24.05
N THR A 6 4.90 4.27 -24.78
CA THR A 6 4.62 5.08 -25.97
C THR A 6 3.32 5.81 -25.74
N VAL A 7 3.33 7.14 -25.89
CA VAL A 7 2.13 7.97 -25.83
C VAL A 7 1.82 8.45 -27.25
N GLU A 8 0.55 8.40 -27.62
CA GLU A 8 0.04 8.99 -28.85
C GLU A 8 -0.43 10.41 -28.53
N LEU A 9 0.08 11.38 -29.27
CA LEU A 9 -0.31 12.78 -29.18
C LEU A 9 -1.57 13.04 -29.99
N ASP A 10 -2.26 14.16 -29.72
CA ASP A 10 -3.50 14.55 -30.40
C ASP A 10 -3.37 14.66 -31.94
N ASN A 11 -2.15 14.84 -32.44
CA ASN A 11 -1.82 14.88 -33.87
C ASN A 11 -1.53 13.49 -34.47
N GLY A 12 -1.76 12.40 -33.74
CA GLY A 12 -1.50 11.01 -34.15
C GLY A 12 -0.02 10.58 -34.07
N GLN A 13 0.88 11.45 -33.60
CA GLN A 13 2.28 11.12 -33.47
C GLN A 13 2.51 10.25 -32.22
N ARG A 14 3.18 9.11 -32.40
CA ARG A 14 3.59 8.23 -31.30
C ARG A 14 5.01 8.57 -30.86
N ILE A 15 5.17 8.89 -29.58
CA ILE A 15 6.47 9.22 -28.99
C ILE A 15 6.78 8.29 -27.84
N SER A 16 8.04 7.86 -27.75
CA SER A 16 8.52 7.12 -26.59
C SER A 16 8.65 8.07 -25.41
N VAL A 17 8.00 7.72 -24.30
CA VAL A 17 8.08 8.44 -23.03
C VAL A 17 8.87 7.63 -22.03
N VAL A 18 9.71 8.31 -21.25
CA VAL A 18 10.37 7.72 -20.10
C VAL A 18 9.40 7.78 -18.93
N ALA A 19 8.49 6.81 -18.87
CA ALA A 19 7.41 6.77 -17.90
C ALA A 19 7.28 5.38 -17.27
N ARG A 20 6.85 5.35 -16.02
CA ARG A 20 6.70 4.14 -15.22
C ARG A 20 5.26 3.64 -15.35
N PRO A 21 5.01 2.43 -15.89
CA PRO A 21 3.68 1.83 -15.84
C PRO A 21 3.29 1.54 -14.40
N GLU A 22 2.14 2.05 -13.99
CA GLU A 22 1.56 1.87 -12.65
C GLU A 22 0.14 1.37 -12.76
N ILE A 23 -0.12 0.27 -12.06
CA ILE A 23 -1.46 -0.26 -11.87
C ILE A 23 -2.12 0.50 -10.71
N ILE A 24 -3.31 1.02 -10.96
CA ILE A 24 -4.18 1.64 -9.96
C ILE A 24 -5.38 0.72 -9.75
N LEU A 25 -5.52 0.22 -8.53
CA LEU A 25 -6.67 -0.59 -8.12
C LEU A 25 -7.77 0.33 -7.64
N GLU A 26 -8.97 0.18 -8.20
CA GLU A 26 -10.12 1.00 -7.85
C GLU A 26 -11.27 0.10 -7.43
N GLY A 27 -11.90 0.40 -6.29
CA GLY A 27 -13.11 -0.27 -5.84
C GLY A 27 -14.35 0.58 -6.05
N THR A 28 -15.52 -0.06 -6.07
CA THR A 28 -16.84 0.59 -6.09
C THR A 28 -17.76 -0.02 -5.04
N LYS A 29 -18.75 0.74 -4.56
CA LYS A 29 -19.83 0.29 -3.66
C LYS A 29 -21.24 0.61 -4.20
N ASP A 30 -21.31 1.11 -5.42
CA ASP A 30 -22.53 1.69 -6.00
C ASP A 30 -22.76 1.18 -7.42
N GLY A 31 -22.39 -0.08 -7.67
CA GLY A 31 -22.59 -0.73 -8.97
C GLY A 31 -21.75 -0.11 -10.09
N GLY A 32 -20.59 0.48 -9.76
CA GLY A 32 -19.66 1.05 -10.73
C GLY A 32 -19.92 2.50 -11.12
N GLN A 33 -20.79 3.22 -10.40
CA GLN A 33 -21.02 4.66 -10.62
C GLN A 33 -19.82 5.49 -10.14
N THR A 34 -19.28 5.15 -8.96
CA THR A 34 -18.07 5.77 -8.42
C THR A 34 -16.98 4.74 -8.15
N TRP A 35 -15.76 5.10 -8.52
CA TRP A 35 -14.57 4.29 -8.36
C TRP A 35 -13.56 5.03 -7.49
N LYS A 36 -13.12 4.40 -6.40
CA LYS A 36 -12.15 4.98 -5.46
C LYS A 36 -10.87 4.16 -5.45
N ALA A 37 -9.74 4.83 -5.63
CA ALA A 37 -8.43 4.18 -5.70
C ALA A 37 -7.96 3.71 -4.32
N TYR A 38 -7.44 2.49 -4.26
CA TYR A 38 -6.64 2.04 -3.14
C TYR A 38 -5.27 2.72 -3.15
N HIS A 39 -4.84 3.20 -1.99
CA HIS A 39 -3.53 3.81 -1.83
C HIS A 39 -2.51 2.79 -1.34
N PHE A 40 -1.35 2.77 -2.00
CA PHE A 40 -0.20 1.97 -1.59
C PHE A 40 0.74 2.80 -0.74
N LYS A 41 1.59 2.14 0.05
CA LYS A 41 2.44 2.80 1.04
C LYS A 41 3.57 3.61 0.37
N TYR A 42 4.17 3.09 -0.70
CA TYR A 42 5.42 3.62 -1.24
C TYR A 42 5.42 3.84 -2.75
N LYS A 43 4.71 3.03 -3.53
CA LYS A 43 4.61 3.24 -4.98
C LYS A 43 3.79 4.50 -5.31
N PRO A 44 4.01 5.11 -6.49
CA PRO A 44 3.20 6.21 -6.95
C PRO A 44 1.71 5.85 -7.06
N GLY A 45 0.86 6.84 -6.83
CA GLY A 45 -0.59 6.71 -7.00
C GLY A 45 -1.28 8.06 -7.03
N ASP A 46 -1.14 8.84 -5.96
CA ASP A 46 -1.54 10.24 -5.98
C ASP A 46 -0.46 11.09 -6.66
N VAL A 47 -0.87 11.88 -7.65
CA VAL A 47 0.01 12.71 -8.48
C VAL A 47 0.59 13.90 -7.72
N MET A 48 -0.06 14.31 -6.62
CA MET A 48 0.40 15.37 -5.73
C MET A 48 1.34 14.84 -4.63
N SER A 49 1.44 13.53 -4.47
CA SER A 49 2.28 12.93 -3.44
C SER A 49 3.75 12.80 -3.89
N ALA A 50 4.65 13.39 -3.11
CA ALA A 50 6.08 13.21 -3.29
C ALA A 50 6.51 11.73 -3.12
N PRO A 51 7.52 11.25 -3.86
CA PRO A 51 8.10 9.94 -3.63
C PRO A 51 8.66 9.84 -2.20
N ARG A 52 8.42 8.71 -1.54
CA ARG A 52 8.99 8.44 -0.21
C ARG A 52 10.41 7.90 -0.34
N VAL A 53 11.28 8.26 0.61
CA VAL A 53 12.58 7.60 0.78
C VAL A 53 12.34 6.24 1.45
N VAL A 54 12.59 5.16 0.71
CA VAL A 54 12.31 3.79 1.19
C VAL A 54 13.54 3.06 1.70
N ALA A 55 14.75 3.46 1.28
CA ALA A 55 15.98 2.79 1.72
C ALA A 55 16.17 2.92 3.25
N PRO A 56 16.64 1.86 3.95
CA PRO A 56 17.10 0.56 3.46
C PRO A 56 16.00 -0.51 3.33
N PHE A 57 14.73 -0.15 3.49
CA PHE A 57 13.60 -1.08 3.37
C PHE A 57 13.29 -1.40 1.89
N HIS A 58 12.82 -2.62 1.65
CA HIS A 58 12.37 -3.08 0.33
C HIS A 58 10.88 -3.42 0.37
N PRO A 59 10.00 -2.50 -0.03
CA PRO A 59 8.56 -2.73 0.01
C PRO A 59 8.17 -3.81 -1.02
N ARG A 60 7.92 -5.02 -0.53
CA ARG A 60 7.74 -6.20 -1.37
C ARG A 60 6.51 -6.09 -2.27
N LEU A 61 5.35 -5.67 -1.74
CA LEU A 61 4.14 -5.52 -2.54
C LEU A 61 4.30 -4.44 -3.62
N ASP A 62 4.72 -3.24 -3.24
CA ASP A 62 4.94 -2.12 -4.17
C ASP A 62 5.93 -2.48 -5.29
N TRP A 63 6.97 -3.25 -4.97
CA TRP A 63 7.93 -3.77 -5.96
C TRP A 63 7.32 -4.82 -6.88
N GLN A 64 6.49 -5.73 -6.37
CA GLN A 64 5.77 -6.71 -7.19
C GLN A 64 4.75 -6.02 -8.13
N MET A 65 4.08 -4.96 -7.68
CA MET A 65 3.19 -4.16 -8.51
C MET A 65 3.91 -3.54 -9.72
N TRP A 66 5.15 -3.08 -9.54
CA TRP A 66 5.97 -2.57 -10.65
C TRP A 66 6.19 -3.64 -11.73
N PHE A 67 6.56 -4.87 -11.34
CA PHE A 67 6.72 -5.96 -12.32
C PHE A 67 5.41 -6.34 -12.99
N ALA A 68 4.30 -6.41 -12.23
CA ALA A 68 2.99 -6.71 -12.80
C ALA A 68 2.59 -5.68 -13.87
N GLY A 69 2.93 -4.40 -13.66
CA GLY A 69 2.66 -3.32 -14.62
C GLY A 69 3.42 -3.43 -15.95
N LEU A 70 4.48 -4.26 -16.02
CA LEU A 70 5.23 -4.50 -17.25
C LEU A 70 4.59 -5.55 -18.18
N GLY A 71 3.57 -6.27 -17.70
CA GLY A 71 2.88 -7.31 -18.46
C GLY A 71 1.36 -7.22 -18.32
N ASP A 72 0.68 -8.36 -18.50
CA ASP A 72 -0.77 -8.47 -18.34
C ASP A 72 -1.15 -9.27 -17.10
N TYR A 73 -2.38 -9.13 -16.65
CA TYR A 73 -2.84 -9.76 -15.40
C TYR A 73 -2.74 -11.29 -15.42
N GLN A 74 -2.82 -11.93 -16.59
CA GLN A 74 -2.66 -13.38 -16.76
C GLN A 74 -1.24 -13.84 -16.40
N SER A 75 -0.23 -12.99 -16.62
CA SER A 75 1.16 -13.26 -16.23
C SER A 75 1.42 -13.00 -14.73
N SER A 76 0.49 -12.37 -14.05
CA SER A 76 0.56 -12.00 -12.62
C SER A 76 -0.67 -12.50 -11.85
N PRO A 77 -0.91 -13.83 -11.78
CA PRO A 77 -2.11 -14.40 -11.14
C PRO A 77 -2.21 -14.05 -9.64
N TRP A 78 -1.10 -13.73 -8.99
CA TRP A 78 -1.07 -13.28 -7.60
C TRP A 78 -1.83 -11.96 -7.41
N LEU A 79 -1.85 -11.08 -8.42
CA LEU A 79 -2.56 -9.81 -8.36
C LEU A 79 -4.08 -10.03 -8.39
N VAL A 80 -4.54 -11.00 -9.17
CA VAL A 80 -5.96 -11.39 -9.21
C VAL A 80 -6.38 -11.97 -7.85
N HIS A 81 -5.54 -12.82 -7.24
CA HIS A 81 -5.79 -13.32 -5.89
C HIS A 81 -5.74 -12.19 -4.83
N PHE A 82 -4.82 -11.24 -4.94
CA PHE A 82 -4.78 -10.04 -4.10
C PHE A 82 -6.09 -9.24 -4.19
N VAL A 83 -6.62 -9.04 -5.41
CA VAL A 83 -7.93 -8.39 -5.63
C VAL A 83 -9.06 -9.21 -5.02
N ALA A 84 -9.08 -10.54 -5.17
CA ALA A 84 -10.08 -11.39 -4.53
C ALA A 84 -10.09 -11.23 -3.00
N LYS A 85 -8.92 -11.18 -2.37
CA LYS A 85 -8.81 -10.96 -0.92
C LYS A 85 -9.24 -9.56 -0.48
N LEU A 86 -9.03 -8.54 -1.31
CA LEU A 86 -9.58 -7.20 -1.07
C LEU A 86 -11.11 -7.18 -1.18
N LEU A 87 -11.70 -7.90 -2.14
CA LEU A 87 -13.15 -8.07 -2.28
C LEU A 87 -13.77 -8.81 -1.08
N GLU A 88 -13.04 -9.75 -0.48
CA GLU A 88 -13.41 -10.43 0.77
C GLU A 88 -13.23 -9.53 2.02
N GLY A 89 -12.52 -8.41 1.91
CA GLY A 89 -12.23 -7.52 3.03
C GLY A 89 -11.17 -8.08 4.00
N SER A 90 -10.25 -8.93 3.52
CA SER A 90 -9.21 -9.54 4.35
C SER A 90 -8.35 -8.48 5.07
N PRO A 91 -8.30 -8.47 6.42
CA PRO A 91 -7.54 -7.47 7.17
C PRO A 91 -6.03 -7.56 6.88
N ASP A 92 -5.47 -8.77 6.83
CA ASP A 92 -4.05 -9.01 6.57
C ASP A 92 -3.60 -8.44 5.21
N VAL A 93 -4.47 -8.54 4.20
CA VAL A 93 -4.20 -8.00 2.86
C VAL A 93 -4.34 -6.48 2.84
N LYS A 94 -5.33 -5.94 3.55
CA LYS A 94 -5.50 -4.48 3.71
C LYS A 94 -4.31 -3.85 4.43
N GLU A 95 -3.69 -4.53 5.40
CA GLU A 95 -2.50 -4.05 6.10
C GLU A 95 -1.27 -3.91 5.20
N LEU A 96 -1.26 -4.54 4.01
CA LEU A 96 -0.20 -4.33 3.01
C LEU A 96 -0.31 -2.95 2.33
N LEU A 97 -1.50 -2.35 2.32
CA LEU A 97 -1.80 -1.05 1.72
C LEU A 97 -1.66 0.11 2.72
N ASP A 98 -1.85 1.34 2.23
CA ASP A 98 -1.90 2.53 3.08
C ASP A 98 -3.28 2.64 3.76
N VAL A 99 -3.39 1.99 4.91
CA VAL A 99 -4.62 1.96 5.72
C VAL A 99 -5.13 3.34 6.16
N THR A 100 -4.27 4.37 6.18
CA THR A 100 -4.66 5.72 6.58
C THR A 100 -5.51 6.43 5.53
N ARG A 101 -5.48 5.95 4.29
CA ARG A 101 -6.23 6.47 3.14
C ARG A 101 -7.10 5.40 2.50
N ASP A 102 -7.53 4.41 3.28
CA ASP A 102 -8.38 3.33 2.78
C ASP A 102 -9.81 3.84 2.48
N PRO A 103 -10.25 3.83 1.21
CA PRO A 103 -11.62 4.25 0.86
C PRO A 103 -12.71 3.27 1.32
N PHE A 104 -12.33 2.06 1.77
CA PHE A 104 -13.21 0.97 2.15
C PHE A 104 -12.92 0.42 3.56
N ALA A 105 -12.70 1.34 4.51
CA ALA A 105 -12.38 1.01 5.90
C ALA A 105 -13.46 0.14 6.58
N ASP A 106 -14.74 0.54 6.46
CA ASP A 106 -15.85 -0.09 7.21
C ASP A 106 -16.37 -1.38 6.59
N ALA A 107 -16.29 -1.49 5.27
CA ALA A 107 -16.78 -2.66 4.53
C ALA A 107 -16.06 -2.75 3.18
N PRO A 108 -15.81 -3.96 2.64
CA PRO A 108 -15.16 -4.13 1.35
C PRO A 108 -15.99 -3.53 0.19
N PRO A 109 -15.38 -3.29 -0.99
CA PRO A 109 -16.09 -2.85 -2.21
C PRO A 109 -16.78 -4.01 -2.93
N ASP A 110 -17.87 -3.73 -3.63
CA ASP A 110 -18.67 -4.72 -4.36
C ASP A 110 -17.99 -5.21 -5.64
N ALA A 111 -17.18 -4.36 -6.25
CA ALA A 111 -16.29 -4.74 -7.34
C ALA A 111 -14.97 -3.97 -7.27
N ILE A 112 -13.92 -4.56 -7.85
CA ILE A 112 -12.60 -3.94 -8.00
C ILE A 112 -12.17 -4.09 -9.46
N ARG A 113 -11.67 -3.01 -10.04
CA ARG A 113 -11.01 -3.00 -11.36
C ARG A 113 -9.56 -2.55 -11.22
N ALA A 114 -8.75 -2.79 -12.25
CA ALA A 114 -7.39 -2.28 -12.31
C ALA A 114 -7.17 -1.50 -13.61
N GLN A 115 -6.63 -0.29 -13.48
CA GLN A 115 -6.31 0.58 -14.61
C GLN A 115 -4.80 0.79 -14.69
N LEU A 116 -4.23 0.72 -15.89
CA LEU A 116 -2.81 0.98 -16.12
C LEU A 116 -2.62 2.43 -16.56
N TYR A 117 -1.70 3.13 -15.93
CA TYR A 117 -1.30 4.49 -16.26
C TYR A 117 0.21 4.56 -16.45
N TYR A 118 0.67 5.45 -17.32
CA TYR A 118 2.07 5.85 -17.38
C TYR A 118 2.31 7.07 -16.49
N TYR A 119 3.16 6.92 -15.47
CA TYR A 119 3.57 8.00 -14.58
C TYR A 119 4.91 8.58 -15.01
N ASP A 120 4.96 9.89 -15.23
CA ASP A 120 6.18 10.65 -15.50
C ASP A 120 6.39 11.68 -14.39
N PHE A 121 7.64 11.94 -14.04
CA PHE A 121 8.00 12.93 -13.04
C PHE A 121 7.83 14.34 -13.58
N THR A 122 7.37 15.25 -12.72
CA THR A 122 7.57 16.68 -12.98
C THR A 122 9.05 17.03 -12.85
N ARG A 123 9.53 17.91 -13.73
CA ARG A 123 10.97 18.15 -13.93
C ARG A 123 11.35 19.59 -13.67
N LEU A 124 12.56 19.82 -13.20
CA LEU A 124 13.09 21.17 -13.01
C LEU A 124 13.13 21.94 -14.34
N ASN A 125 13.02 23.26 -14.27
CA ASN A 125 13.10 24.11 -15.45
C ASN A 125 14.55 24.22 -15.97
N THR A 126 14.94 23.30 -16.84
CA THR A 126 16.25 23.26 -17.51
C THR A 126 16.06 23.14 -19.01
N SER A 127 17.01 23.61 -19.81
CA SER A 127 16.97 23.48 -21.28
C SER A 127 16.81 22.04 -21.74
N TRP A 128 17.45 21.07 -21.05
CA TRP A 128 17.31 19.65 -21.34
C TRP A 128 15.89 19.12 -21.08
N ASN A 129 15.27 19.51 -19.96
CA ASN A 129 13.90 19.10 -19.65
C ASN A 129 12.88 19.73 -20.61
N GLN A 130 13.08 20.99 -21.00
CA GLN A 130 12.21 21.70 -21.96
C GLN A 130 12.24 21.06 -23.36
N ALA A 131 13.35 20.44 -23.75
CA ALA A 131 13.46 19.75 -25.02
C ALA A 131 12.64 18.45 -25.10
N THR A 132 12.10 17.96 -23.98
CA THR A 132 11.28 16.74 -23.97
C THR A 132 9.80 17.08 -24.19
N PRO A 133 9.16 16.62 -25.28
CA PRO A 133 7.83 17.09 -25.71
C PRO A 133 6.66 16.90 -24.72
N THR A 134 6.79 16.04 -23.72
CA THR A 134 5.75 15.73 -22.72
C THR A 134 6.15 16.07 -21.28
N ALA A 135 7.33 16.66 -21.08
CA ALA A 135 7.80 16.98 -19.75
C ALA A 135 6.92 18.05 -19.12
N LYS A 136 6.26 17.73 -18.01
CA LYS A 136 5.72 18.78 -17.15
C LYS A 136 6.87 19.43 -16.39
N ILE A 137 7.07 20.72 -16.64
CA ILE A 137 8.04 21.52 -15.90
C ILE A 137 7.41 21.96 -14.57
N LEU A 138 8.21 21.87 -13.51
CA LEU A 138 7.86 22.30 -12.17
C LEU A 138 7.50 23.79 -12.19
N ASP A 139 6.33 24.12 -11.67
CA ASP A 139 5.91 25.50 -11.44
C ASP A 139 6.44 25.99 -10.08
N ASN A 140 6.36 27.31 -9.84
CA ASN A 140 6.77 27.89 -8.56
C ASN A 140 5.66 27.80 -7.49
N SER A 141 4.81 26.77 -7.56
CA SER A 141 3.71 26.54 -6.62
C SER A 141 4.24 26.10 -5.26
N SER A 142 3.51 26.47 -4.20
CA SER A 142 3.76 25.95 -2.84
C SER A 142 3.40 24.47 -2.70
N ASP A 143 2.55 23.94 -3.57
CA ASP A 143 2.17 22.52 -3.62
C ASP A 143 2.31 22.01 -5.06
N PRO A 144 3.55 21.68 -5.48
CA PRO A 144 3.78 21.24 -6.84
C PRO A 144 3.24 19.83 -7.05
N GLN A 145 2.62 19.61 -8.20
CA GLN A 145 2.33 18.25 -8.67
C GLN A 145 3.66 17.52 -8.91
N TRP A 146 3.84 16.33 -8.32
CA TRP A 146 5.07 15.54 -8.41
C TRP A 146 5.11 14.62 -9.63
N TRP A 147 3.93 14.22 -10.09
CA TRP A 147 3.78 13.27 -11.19
C TRP A 147 2.76 13.74 -12.20
N THR A 148 3.00 13.56 -13.49
CA THR A 148 1.92 13.48 -14.47
C THR A 148 1.54 12.02 -14.68
N ARG A 149 0.29 11.78 -15.06
CA ARG A 149 -0.14 10.44 -15.47
C ARG A 149 -1.00 10.50 -16.70
N THR A 150 -0.81 9.52 -17.59
CA THR A 150 -1.64 9.31 -18.78
C THR A 150 -2.24 7.92 -18.72
N PHE A 151 -3.53 7.82 -18.99
CA PHE A 151 -4.19 6.52 -19.07
C PHE A 151 -3.60 5.70 -20.21
N ALA A 152 -3.21 4.45 -19.92
CA ALA A 152 -2.64 3.56 -20.92
C ALA A 152 -3.70 2.58 -21.44
N ARG A 153 -4.30 1.81 -20.52
CA ARG A 153 -5.34 0.82 -20.83
C ARG A 153 -6.01 0.31 -19.57
N GLU A 154 -7.14 -0.37 -19.76
CA GLU A 154 -7.65 -1.26 -18.73
C GLU A 154 -6.64 -2.41 -18.51
N TYR A 155 -6.32 -2.66 -17.23
CA TYR A 155 -5.40 -3.73 -16.85
C TYR A 155 -6.15 -5.00 -16.43
N LEU A 156 -7.19 -4.84 -15.61
CA LEU A 156 -8.05 -5.92 -15.14
C LEU A 156 -9.50 -5.40 -15.19
N PRO A 157 -10.44 -6.12 -15.81
CA PRO A 157 -11.84 -5.72 -15.81
C PRO A 157 -12.40 -5.70 -14.39
N ALA A 158 -13.56 -5.08 -14.20
CA ALA A 158 -14.24 -5.07 -12.92
C ALA A 158 -14.57 -6.51 -12.47
N LEU A 159 -13.93 -6.94 -11.39
CA LEU A 159 -14.20 -8.20 -10.73
C LEU A 159 -15.16 -7.96 -9.58
N GLU A 160 -16.33 -8.60 -9.66
CA GLU A 160 -17.38 -8.50 -8.64
C GLU A 160 -17.13 -9.47 -7.48
N ARG A 161 -17.53 -9.06 -6.28
CA ARG A 161 -17.55 -9.92 -5.11
C ARG A 161 -18.53 -11.07 -5.35
N GLY A 162 -18.07 -12.30 -5.11
CA GLY A 162 -18.88 -13.50 -5.31
C GLY A 162 -18.94 -13.99 -6.76
N ASN A 163 -18.17 -13.41 -7.68
CA ASN A 163 -18.08 -13.90 -9.05
C ASN A 163 -17.53 -15.35 -9.09
N PRO A 164 -18.27 -16.34 -9.63
CA PRO A 164 -17.85 -17.73 -9.65
C PRO A 164 -16.61 -17.97 -10.51
N SER A 165 -16.41 -17.21 -11.59
CA SER A 165 -15.22 -17.30 -12.44
C SER A 165 -13.96 -16.83 -11.69
N LEU A 166 -14.09 -15.82 -10.82
CA LEU A 166 -12.98 -15.39 -9.95
C LEU A 166 -12.63 -16.48 -8.93
N ALA A 167 -13.64 -17.08 -8.30
CA ALA A 167 -13.42 -18.19 -7.36
C ALA A 167 -12.73 -19.38 -8.04
N ALA A 168 -13.18 -19.77 -9.23
CA ALA A 168 -12.56 -20.83 -10.02
C ALA A 168 -11.11 -20.50 -10.41
N PHE A 169 -10.83 -19.24 -10.81
CA PHE A 169 -9.47 -18.79 -11.10
C PHE A 169 -8.55 -18.89 -9.89
N VAL A 170 -8.99 -18.42 -8.73
CA VAL A 170 -8.20 -18.49 -7.49
C VAL A 170 -7.95 -19.96 -7.12
N GLN A 171 -8.97 -20.81 -7.17
CA GLN A 171 -8.85 -22.24 -6.86
C GLN A 171 -7.90 -22.98 -7.81
N HIS A 172 -7.84 -22.58 -9.08
CA HIS A 172 -6.93 -23.16 -10.07
C HIS A 172 -5.45 -22.84 -9.76
N HIS A 173 -5.15 -21.61 -9.33
CA HIS A 173 -3.76 -21.17 -9.06
C HIS A 173 -3.30 -21.36 -7.61
N TRP A 174 -4.23 -21.30 -6.66
CA TRP A 174 -4.01 -21.52 -5.23
C TRP A 174 -4.93 -22.64 -4.77
N HIS A 175 -4.47 -23.87 -4.91
CA HIS A 175 -5.11 -24.98 -4.23
C HIS A 175 -5.01 -24.72 -2.73
N GLU A 176 -6.14 -24.83 -2.03
CA GLU A 176 -6.12 -24.91 -0.57
C GLU A 176 -5.11 -25.99 -0.18
N PRO A 177 -4.08 -25.65 0.63
CA PRO A 177 -3.24 -26.67 1.21
C PRO A 177 -4.18 -27.68 1.89
N SER A 178 -3.94 -28.97 1.71
CA SER A 178 -4.53 -29.98 2.58
C SER A 178 -4.40 -29.46 4.00
N ALA A 179 -5.54 -29.36 4.71
CA ALA A 179 -5.62 -28.69 6.00
C ALA A 179 -4.34 -28.94 6.80
N VAL A 180 -3.48 -27.93 6.92
CA VAL A 180 -2.23 -28.07 7.67
C VAL A 180 -2.70 -28.56 9.02
N SER A 181 -2.30 -29.78 9.39
CA SER A 181 -2.78 -30.44 10.60
C SER A 181 -2.74 -29.40 11.70
N LYS A 182 -3.90 -29.03 12.24
CA LYS A 182 -3.96 -28.06 13.33
C LYS A 182 -2.92 -28.50 14.34
N LEU A 183 -2.00 -27.60 14.70
CA LEU A 183 -1.03 -27.86 15.76
C LEU A 183 -1.80 -28.51 16.91
N SER A 184 -1.25 -29.58 17.48
CA SER A 184 -1.89 -30.23 18.62
C SER A 184 -2.24 -29.17 19.68
N PRO A 185 -3.27 -29.39 20.51
CA PRO A 185 -3.65 -28.43 21.54
C PRO A 185 -2.44 -27.95 22.39
N GLU A 186 -1.49 -28.87 22.63
CA GLU A 186 -0.24 -28.60 23.33
C GLU A 186 0.70 -27.67 22.55
N ALA A 187 0.92 -27.93 21.25
CA ALA A 187 1.77 -27.08 20.43
C ALA A 187 1.15 -25.69 20.20
N SER A 188 -0.18 -25.61 20.13
CA SER A 188 -0.92 -24.34 20.09
C SER A 188 -0.79 -23.56 21.40
N ALA A 189 -0.91 -24.24 22.55
CA ALA A 189 -0.73 -23.64 23.86
C ALA A 189 0.72 -23.15 24.08
N LEU A 190 1.71 -23.94 23.67
CA LEU A 190 3.12 -23.55 23.72
C LEU A 190 3.37 -22.32 22.86
N ARG A 191 2.83 -22.27 21.64
CA ARG A 191 2.98 -21.11 20.74
C ARG A 191 2.32 -19.85 21.31
N GLN A 192 1.10 -19.96 21.85
CA GLN A 192 0.43 -18.84 22.51
C GLN A 192 1.21 -18.37 23.75
N TRP A 193 1.79 -19.29 24.51
CA TRP A 193 2.65 -18.96 25.64
C TRP A 193 3.92 -18.25 25.19
N THR A 194 4.60 -18.75 24.15
CA THR A 194 5.81 -18.10 23.61
C THR A 194 5.51 -16.71 23.08
N ASP A 195 4.40 -16.52 22.35
CA ASP A 195 4.01 -15.21 21.84
C ASP A 195 3.69 -14.23 22.98
N ARG A 196 2.99 -14.70 24.03
CA ARG A 196 2.75 -13.89 25.24
C ARG A 196 4.05 -13.55 25.97
N ALA A 197 4.96 -14.52 26.11
CA ALA A 197 6.25 -14.31 26.76
C ALA A 197 7.12 -13.32 25.96
N LEU A 198 7.19 -13.46 24.64
CA LEU A 198 7.91 -12.54 23.76
C LEU A 198 7.29 -11.13 23.78
N THR A 199 5.96 -11.04 23.74
CA THR A 199 5.27 -9.75 23.83
C THR A 199 5.48 -9.09 25.19
N TRP A 200 5.47 -9.87 26.28
CA TRP A 200 5.77 -9.40 27.62
C TRP A 200 7.22 -8.93 27.75
N LEU A 201 8.19 -9.72 27.27
CA LEU A 201 9.61 -9.35 27.23
C LEU A 201 9.81 -8.08 26.41
N CYS A 202 9.20 -7.96 25.23
CA CYS A 202 9.33 -6.76 24.38
C CYS A 202 8.64 -5.51 24.98
N ARG A 203 7.64 -5.68 25.85
CA ARG A 203 6.93 -4.57 26.53
C ARG A 203 7.42 -4.29 27.95
N ALA A 204 8.29 -5.12 28.51
CA ALA A 204 8.85 -4.92 29.83
C ALA A 204 9.86 -3.75 29.81
N PRO A 205 9.78 -2.77 30.73
CA PRO A 205 10.63 -1.59 30.73
C PRO A 205 12.14 -1.85 30.93
N TRP A 206 12.52 -3.10 31.20
CA TRP A 206 13.88 -3.57 31.49
C TRP A 206 14.39 -4.60 30.48
N SER A 207 13.63 -4.87 29.40
CA SER A 207 14.14 -5.62 28.26
C SER A 207 15.31 -4.87 27.60
N PRO A 208 16.30 -5.56 27.00
CA PRO A 208 17.38 -4.92 26.26
C PRO A 208 16.89 -3.92 25.20
N VAL A 209 15.69 -4.11 24.65
CA VAL A 209 15.04 -3.19 23.70
C VAL A 209 14.44 -1.95 24.40
N GLY A 210 13.85 -2.14 25.59
CA GLY A 210 13.37 -1.03 26.44
C GLY A 210 14.51 -0.20 27.04
N LEU A 211 15.62 -0.85 27.40
CA LEU A 211 16.85 -0.19 27.86
C LEU A 211 17.61 0.49 26.72
N ALA A 212 17.58 -0.03 25.49
CA ALA A 212 18.13 0.68 24.33
C ALA A 212 17.39 2.00 24.05
N LEU A 213 16.06 2.03 24.20
CA LEU A 213 15.27 3.28 24.15
C LEU A 213 15.53 4.19 25.36
N GLY A 214 15.73 3.62 26.56
CA GLY A 214 16.05 4.38 27.78
C GLY A 214 17.45 5.01 27.78
N PHE A 215 18.46 4.33 27.21
CA PHE A 215 19.83 4.82 27.14
C PHE A 215 20.06 5.85 26.02
N VAL A 216 19.27 5.81 24.93
CA VAL A 216 19.33 6.86 23.90
C VAL A 216 18.71 8.17 24.42
N VAL A 217 17.70 8.09 25.29
CA VAL A 217 17.10 9.29 25.91
C VAL A 217 17.96 9.87 27.05
N SER A 218 18.84 9.09 27.69
CA SER A 218 19.70 9.59 28.79
C SER A 218 21.05 10.15 28.34
N LYS A 219 21.47 9.95 27.08
CA LYS A 219 22.75 10.45 26.56
C LYS A 219 22.68 11.77 25.79
N SER A 220 21.52 12.19 25.31
CA SER A 220 21.32 13.53 24.74
C SER A 220 20.68 14.41 25.80
N GLY A 221 21.51 14.96 26.67
CA GLY A 221 21.14 16.09 27.53
C GLY A 221 20.74 17.30 26.67
N VAL A 222 19.49 17.32 26.22
CA VAL A 222 18.79 18.55 25.86
C VAL A 222 17.52 18.55 26.70
N ALA A 223 17.66 19.18 27.86
CA ALA A 223 16.56 19.60 28.68
C ALA A 223 15.69 20.62 27.91
N ALA A 224 14.45 20.72 28.38
CA ALA A 224 13.46 21.75 28.06
C ALA A 224 12.64 21.55 26.77
N SER A 225 11.48 20.90 26.96
CA SER A 225 10.17 21.58 26.84
C SER A 225 9.09 20.64 26.27
N PHE A 226 8.64 19.65 27.04
CA PHE A 226 7.25 19.16 26.94
C PHE A 226 6.75 18.72 28.32
N ARG A 227 6.82 19.66 29.28
CA ARG A 227 5.89 19.70 30.41
C ARG A 227 4.59 20.31 29.92
N CYS A 228 3.76 19.52 29.25
CA CYS A 228 2.31 19.66 29.26
C CYS A 228 1.76 18.55 28.39
N TRP A 229 0.57 18.06 28.71
CA TRP A 229 -0.15 17.08 27.91
C TRP A 229 0.30 15.61 28.05
N LEU A 230 0.07 15.05 29.24
CA LEU A 230 -0.42 13.67 29.45
C LEU A 230 -0.72 13.36 30.94
N ARG A 231 -0.81 14.39 31.78
CA ARG A 231 -1.67 14.35 32.98
C ARG A 231 -3.09 14.76 32.56
N ARG A 232 -3.92 13.79 32.16
CA ARG A 232 -5.36 13.67 32.49
C ARG A 232 -6.01 12.56 31.64
N ARG A 233 -6.67 11.64 32.34
CA ARG A 233 -7.67 10.64 31.90
C ARG A 233 -7.19 9.24 31.50
N CYS A 234 -6.74 8.49 32.51
CA CYS A 234 -7.28 7.17 32.89
C CYS A 234 -6.88 7.04 34.38
N VAL A 235 -7.76 6.91 35.36
CA VAL A 235 -8.72 5.83 35.62
C VAL A 235 -9.69 6.36 36.69
N SER A 236 -10.98 6.12 36.54
CA SER A 236 -11.90 6.06 37.68
C SER A 236 -12.84 4.88 37.47
N THR A 237 -12.39 3.71 37.95
CA THR A 237 -13.27 2.60 38.26
C THR A 237 -12.73 1.97 39.54
N LYS A 238 -13.30 2.38 40.68
CA LYS A 238 -13.21 1.61 41.93
C LYS A 238 -14.49 0.80 42.04
N LEU A 239 -14.39 -0.51 41.87
CA LEU A 239 -15.31 -1.45 42.52
C LEU A 239 -14.98 -1.48 44.01
N LYS A 240 -16.00 -1.38 44.85
CA LYS A 240 -15.97 -1.73 46.26
C LYS A 240 -16.98 -2.86 46.44
N LEU A 241 -16.50 -4.01 46.91
CA LEU A 241 -17.30 -5.05 47.53
C LEU A 241 -17.62 -4.58 48.95
N GLU A 242 -18.91 -4.51 49.26
CA GLU A 242 -19.59 -5.14 50.41
C GLU A 242 -21.02 -5.48 49.97
#